data_AF-A0AAW9DLA3-F1
#
_entry.id   AF-A0AAW9DLA3-F1
#
_cell.length_a   1.000
_cell.length_b   1.000
_cell.length_c   1.000
_cell.angle_alpha   90.00
_cell.angle_beta   90.00
_cell.angle_gamma   90.00
#
_symmetry.space_group_name_H-M   'P 1'
#
loop_
_entity.id
_entity.type
_entity.pdbx_description
1 polymer ?
#
loop_
_entity_poly.entity_id
_entity_poly.type
_entity_poly.pdbx_seq_one_letter_code
_entity_poly.pdbx_strand_id
1 'polypeptide(L)'
;TKDSILNYFKSIYQTIRLRQFLKQDEMSESIISIDNQTTVTKFNPILKNFNHAISSCTVDIRQDTLSVFIKYPRTQQAQKLLRDMEGHVKEEISGQNPEYYFSSSIREGNKLWYIGTRR
;
A
#
# COMPACT_ATOMS: atom_id res chain seq x y z
N THR A 1 -8.42 27.73 -3.39
CA THR A 1 -8.13 26.90 -4.58
C THR A 1 -6.77 27.26 -5.16
N LYS A 2 -5.69 26.87 -4.49
CA LYS A 2 -4.36 26.75 -5.12
C LYS A 2 -3.65 25.62 -4.38
N ASP A 3 -3.85 24.41 -4.88
CA ASP A 3 -3.03 23.29 -4.43
C ASP A 3 -1.57 23.63 -4.75
N SER A 4 -0.74 23.66 -3.72
CA SER A 4 0.65 24.01 -3.88
C SER A 4 1.36 22.93 -4.67
N ILE A 5 2.26 23.31 -5.57
CA ILE A 5 3.16 22.39 -6.27
C ILE A 5 3.90 21.48 -5.26
N LEU A 6 4.17 21.99 -4.05
CA LEU A 6 4.74 21.22 -2.95
C LEU A 6 3.84 20.06 -2.49
N ASN A 7 2.51 20.23 -2.48
CA ASN A 7 1.58 19.16 -2.12
C ASN A 7 1.61 18.04 -3.17
N TYR A 8 1.76 18.38 -4.44
CA TYR A 8 1.91 17.39 -5.51
C TYR A 8 3.20 16.59 -5.39
N PHE A 9 4.34 17.25 -5.15
CA PHE A 9 5.61 16.55 -4.90
C PHE A 9 5.54 15.67 -3.65
N LYS A 10 4.92 16.18 -2.57
CA LYS A 10 4.70 15.42 -1.33
C LYS A 10 3.82 14.19 -1.58
N SER A 11 2.77 14.32 -2.39
CA SER A 11 1.88 13.23 -2.80
C SER A 11 2.64 12.12 -3.54
N ILE A 12 3.50 12.48 -4.49
CA ILE A 12 4.33 11.52 -5.22
C ILE A 12 5.30 10.80 -4.28
N TYR A 13 6.01 11.57 -3.43
CA TYR A 13 6.97 11.00 -2.50
C TYR A 13 6.31 10.03 -1.51
N GLN A 14 5.17 10.43 -0.91
CA GLN A 14 4.41 9.55 -0.02
C GLN A 14 3.84 8.35 -0.75
N THR A 15 3.43 8.49 -2.00
CA THR A 15 2.99 7.35 -2.82
C THR A 15 4.10 6.32 -2.98
N ILE A 16 5.32 6.76 -3.32
CA ILE A 16 6.46 5.85 -3.50
C ILE A 16 6.81 5.17 -2.18
N ARG A 17 6.88 5.93 -1.08
CA ARG A 17 7.20 5.38 0.24
C ARG A 17 6.13 4.41 0.74
N LEU A 18 4.85 4.72 0.55
CA LEU A 18 3.75 3.84 0.91
C LEU A 18 3.78 2.55 0.09
N ARG A 19 4.09 2.63 -1.21
CA ARG A 19 4.29 1.43 -2.04
C ARG A 19 5.43 0.56 -1.55
N GLN A 20 6.55 1.17 -1.13
CA GLN A 20 7.69 0.44 -0.57
C GLN A 20 7.33 -0.24 0.75
N PHE A 21 6.67 0.49 1.66
CA PHE A 21 6.20 -0.04 2.94
C PHE A 21 5.21 -1.21 2.78
N LEU A 22 4.27 -1.06 1.85
CA LEU A 22 3.25 -2.06 1.58
C LEU A 22 3.78 -3.26 0.80
N LYS A 23 4.88 -3.12 0.06
CA LYS A 23 5.41 -4.21 -0.75
C LYS A 23 5.96 -5.28 0.19
N GLN A 24 5.40 -6.48 0.10
CA GLN A 24 5.96 -7.62 0.79
C GLN A 24 7.16 -8.10 -0.01
N ASP A 25 8.35 -8.02 0.59
CA ASP A 25 9.52 -8.63 -0.01
C ASP A 25 9.34 -10.14 0.00
N GLU A 26 9.44 -10.74 -1.19
CA GLU A 26 9.57 -12.18 -1.32
C GLU A 26 10.92 -12.54 -0.71
N MET A 27 10.96 -12.84 0.60
CA MET A 27 11.91 -13.84 1.06
C MET A 27 11.52 -15.12 0.32
N SER A 28 12.04 -15.22 -0.91
CA SER A 28 12.16 -16.48 -1.61
C SER A 28 13.02 -17.30 -0.68
N GLU A 29 12.41 -18.14 0.16
CA GLU A 29 13.14 -19.24 0.75
C GLU A 29 13.71 -19.99 -0.44
N SER A 30 14.99 -19.74 -0.72
CA SER A 30 15.78 -20.57 -1.60
C SER A 30 15.91 -21.89 -0.88
N ILE A 31 14.88 -22.74 -0.96
CA ILE A 31 15.02 -24.14 -0.60
C ILE A 31 15.91 -24.70 -1.69
N ILE A 32 17.21 -24.67 -1.44
CA ILE A 32 18.24 -25.28 -2.27
C ILE A 32 17.95 -26.78 -2.23
N SER A 33 17.09 -27.24 -3.14
CA SER A 33 16.85 -28.66 -3.35
C SER A 33 18.05 -29.14 -4.15
N ILE A 34 19.03 -29.73 -3.47
CA ILE A 34 20.23 -30.35 -4.06
C ILE A 34 19.78 -31.64 -4.75
N ASP A 35 19.01 -31.53 -5.82
CA ASP A 35 18.78 -32.61 -6.78
C ASP A 35 18.15 -31.98 -8.04
N ASN A 36 18.95 -31.96 -9.11
CA ASN A 36 18.61 -31.49 -10.47
C ASN A 36 18.38 -29.98 -10.67
N GLN A 37 19.47 -29.30 -11.04
CA GLN A 37 19.60 -28.08 -11.88
C GLN A 37 18.32 -27.45 -12.45
N THR A 38 17.40 -26.99 -11.61
CA THR A 38 16.34 -26.05 -11.97
C THR A 38 16.03 -25.22 -10.73
N THR A 39 16.53 -23.99 -10.67
CA THR A 39 16.12 -23.01 -9.67
C THR A 39 14.67 -22.62 -9.94
N VAL A 40 13.72 -23.45 -9.48
CA VAL A 40 12.30 -23.09 -9.46
C VAL A 40 12.12 -22.15 -8.28
N THR A 41 12.33 -20.85 -8.50
CA THR A 41 11.86 -19.82 -7.57
C THR A 41 10.36 -20.01 -7.43
N LYS A 42 9.94 -20.63 -6.34
CA LYS A 42 8.53 -20.92 -6.05
C LYS A 42 7.90 -19.60 -5.60
N PHE A 43 7.68 -18.70 -6.56
CA PHE A 43 7.05 -17.40 -6.33
C PHE A 43 5.70 -17.64 -5.63
N ASN A 44 5.49 -17.02 -4.47
CA ASN A 44 4.22 -17.15 -3.78
C ASN A 44 3.16 -16.37 -4.58
N PRO A 45 2.18 -17.04 -5.22
CA PRO A 45 1.19 -16.36 -6.06
C PRO A 45 0.34 -15.36 -5.27
N ILE A 46 0.25 -15.51 -3.95
CA ILE A 46 -0.44 -14.59 -3.04
C ILE A 46 0.31 -13.26 -2.99
N LEU A 47 1.61 -13.30 -2.71
CA LEU A 47 2.46 -12.11 -2.61
C LEU A 47 2.57 -11.39 -3.94
N LYS A 48 2.68 -12.14 -5.05
CA LYS A 48 2.65 -11.57 -6.40
C LYS A 48 1.35 -10.78 -6.66
N ASN A 49 0.20 -11.38 -6.36
CA ASN A 49 -1.10 -10.72 -6.54
C ASN A 49 -1.28 -9.51 -5.61
N PHE A 50 -0.78 -9.61 -4.38
CA PHE A 50 -0.80 -8.53 -3.41
C PHE A 50 0.08 -7.35 -3.89
N ASN A 51 1.35 -7.60 -4.20
CA ASN A 51 2.29 -6.60 -4.69
C ASN A 51 1.81 -5.95 -6.00
N HIS A 52 1.16 -6.71 -6.88
CA HIS A 52 0.53 -6.16 -8.08
C HIS A 52 -0.60 -5.17 -7.72
N ALA A 53 -1.42 -5.46 -6.71
CA ALA A 53 -2.45 -4.54 -6.25
C ALA A 53 -1.83 -3.27 -5.61
N ILE A 54 -0.81 -3.44 -4.77
CA ILE A 54 -0.09 -2.34 -4.11
C ILE A 54 0.59 -1.41 -5.11
N SER A 55 1.06 -1.90 -6.25
CA SER A 55 1.68 -1.06 -7.30
C SER A 55 0.76 0.05 -7.80
N SER A 56 -0.57 -0.13 -7.69
CA SER A 56 -1.59 0.86 -8.08
C SER A 56 -1.98 1.81 -6.94
N CYS A 57 -1.33 1.72 -5.78
CA CYS A 57 -1.59 2.61 -4.63
C CYS A 57 -1.17 4.05 -4.95
N THR A 58 -1.95 5.03 -4.49
CA THR A 58 -1.69 6.46 -4.70
C THR A 58 -2.10 7.26 -3.46
N VAL A 59 -1.29 8.26 -3.11
CA VAL A 59 -1.62 9.26 -2.09
C VAL A 59 -1.88 10.57 -2.80
N ASP A 60 -3.04 11.19 -2.55
CA ASP A 60 -3.42 12.52 -3.04
C ASP A 60 -3.51 13.47 -1.85
N ILE A 61 -2.61 14.45 -1.78
CA ILE A 61 -2.57 15.46 -0.73
C ILE A 61 -3.10 16.76 -1.33
N ARG A 62 -4.25 17.20 -0.81
CA ARG A 62 -4.86 18.50 -1.13
C ARG A 62 -4.70 19.45 0.06
N GLN A 63 -5.10 20.69 -0.13
CA GLN A 63 -4.95 21.74 0.87
C GLN A 63 -5.57 21.42 2.25
N ASP A 64 -6.74 20.77 2.26
CA ASP A 64 -7.51 20.48 3.50
C ASP A 64 -7.80 18.98 3.70
N THR A 65 -7.53 18.16 2.70
CA THR A 65 -7.84 16.74 2.69
C THR A 65 -6.69 15.92 2.14
N LEU A 66 -6.47 14.74 2.71
CA LEU A 66 -5.50 13.77 2.23
C LEU A 66 -6.24 12.47 1.95
N SER A 67 -6.18 11.98 0.71
CA SER A 67 -6.84 10.75 0.29
C SER A 67 -5.80 9.71 -0.11
N VAL A 68 -5.83 8.54 0.53
CA VAL A 68 -5.00 7.39 0.17
C VAL A 68 -5.87 6.38 -0.54
N PHE A 69 -5.48 6.04 -1.76
CA PHE A 69 -6.09 5.02 -2.59
C PHE A 69 -5.24 3.75 -2.58
N ILE A 70 -5.83 2.63 -2.21
CA ILE A 70 -5.23 1.29 -2.35
C ILE A 70 -6.16 0.41 -3.19
N LYS A 71 -5.62 -0.25 -4.21
CA LYS A 71 -6.38 -1.24 -4.98
C LYS A 71 -6.60 -2.49 -4.13
N TYR A 72 -7.85 -2.90 -4.00
CA TYR A 72 -8.22 -4.08 -3.22
C TYR A 72 -7.87 -5.37 -4.00
N PRO A 73 -7.06 -6.28 -3.43
CA PRO A 73 -6.67 -7.52 -4.10
C PRO A 73 -7.87 -8.39 -4.49
N ARG A 74 -7.73 -9.17 -5.57
CA ARG A 74 -8.81 -10.05 -6.06
C ARG A 74 -8.92 -11.37 -5.28
N THR A 75 -7.80 -11.89 -4.77
CA THR A 75 -7.75 -13.20 -4.10
C THR A 75 -7.98 -13.05 -2.59
N GLN A 76 -8.70 -13.99 -1.97
CA GLN A 76 -9.03 -13.92 -0.54
C GLN A 76 -7.78 -13.88 0.36
N GLN A 77 -6.74 -14.62 0.02
CA GLN A 77 -5.49 -14.63 0.79
C GLN A 77 -4.77 -13.27 0.75
N ALA A 78 -4.74 -12.61 -0.42
CA ALA A 78 -4.18 -11.26 -0.53
C ALA A 78 -5.08 -10.21 0.14
N GLN A 79 -6.40 -10.42 0.14
CA GLN A 79 -7.33 -9.56 0.89
C GLN A 79 -7.11 -9.69 2.40
N LYS A 80 -6.94 -10.90 2.92
CA LYS A 80 -6.62 -11.14 4.34
C LYS A 80 -5.32 -10.43 4.73
N LEU A 81 -4.27 -10.59 3.92
CA LEU A 81 -3.01 -9.89 4.12
C LEU A 81 -3.17 -8.36 4.13
N LEU A 82 -3.97 -7.80 3.21
CA LEU A 82 -4.28 -6.37 3.23
C LEU A 82 -4.94 -5.96 4.53
N ARG A 83 -5.95 -6.73 4.99
CA ARG A 83 -6.69 -6.49 6.24
C ARG A 83 -5.77 -6.48 7.46
N ASP A 84 -4.86 -7.45 7.53
CA ASP A 84 -3.88 -7.55 8.62
C ASP A 84 -2.94 -6.32 8.65
N MET A 85 -2.64 -5.74 7.48
CA MET A 85 -1.80 -4.55 7.36
C MET A 85 -2.53 -3.22 7.55
N GLU A 86 -3.87 -3.16 7.52
CA GLU A 86 -4.60 -1.88 7.53
C GLU A 86 -4.28 -1.01 8.75
N GLY A 87 -4.05 -1.63 9.91
CA GLY A 87 -3.63 -0.93 11.13
C GLY A 87 -2.28 -0.25 10.95
N HIS A 88 -1.27 -0.98 10.46
CA HIS A 88 0.07 -0.44 10.21
C HIS A 88 0.06 0.61 9.10
N VAL A 89 -0.77 0.44 8.07
CA VAL A 89 -0.96 1.46 7.03
C VAL A 89 -1.48 2.75 7.63
N LYS A 90 -2.52 2.66 8.48
CA LYS A 90 -3.09 3.83 9.14
C LYS A 90 -2.05 4.53 10.02
N GLU A 91 -1.23 3.77 10.72
CA GLU A 91 -0.15 4.31 11.54
C GLU A 91 0.91 5.01 10.69
N GLU A 92 1.38 4.38 9.60
CA GLU A 92 2.41 4.95 8.70
C GLU A 92 1.92 6.24 8.05
N ILE A 93 0.69 6.27 7.50
CA ILE A 93 0.13 7.47 6.87
C ILE A 93 -0.12 8.59 7.88
N SER A 94 -0.50 8.25 9.12
CA SER A 94 -0.69 9.22 10.20
C SER A 94 0.64 9.78 10.71
N GLY A 95 1.65 8.92 10.86
CA GLY A 95 3.00 9.32 11.28
C GLY A 95 3.69 10.24 10.27
N GLN A 96 3.48 10.00 8.97
CA GLN A 96 3.98 10.89 7.92
C GLN A 96 3.21 12.22 7.81
N ASN A 97 2.00 12.29 8.36
CA ASN A 97 1.10 13.44 8.22
C ASN A 97 0.51 13.85 9.58
N PRO A 98 1.32 14.40 10.49
CA PRO A 98 0.87 14.78 11.85
C PRO A 98 -0.23 15.86 11.83
N GLU A 99 -0.32 16.63 10.75
CA GLU A 99 -1.30 17.70 10.52
C GLU A 99 -2.70 17.18 10.11
N TYR A 100 -2.90 15.86 9.99
CA TYR A 100 -4.15 15.27 9.54
C TYR A 100 -4.68 14.22 10.54
N TYR A 101 -6.00 14.11 10.65
CA TYR A 101 -6.70 13.02 11.33
C TYR A 101 -7.27 12.05 10.30
N PHE A 102 -6.90 10.77 10.40
CA PHE A 102 -7.36 9.73 9.48
C PHE A 102 -8.57 8.98 10.01
N SER A 103 -9.60 8.88 9.17
CA SER A 103 -10.78 8.05 9.41
C SER A 103 -10.45 6.55 9.38
N SER A 104 -11.45 5.71 9.64
CA SER A 104 -11.39 4.29 9.30
C SER A 104 -11.30 4.08 7.79
N SER A 105 -10.80 2.91 7.37
CA SER A 105 -10.71 2.52 5.96
C SER A 105 -12.12 2.34 5.37
N ILE A 106 -12.36 2.93 4.19
CA ILE A 106 -13.63 2.83 3.46
C ILE A 106 -13.41 1.97 2.23
N ARG A 107 -14.15 0.87 2.10
CA ARG A 107 -14.08 -0.01 0.93
C ARG A 107 -15.20 0.30 -0.06
N GLU A 108 -14.82 0.67 -1.27
CA GLU A 108 -15.72 0.88 -2.40
C GLU A 108 -15.39 -0.12 -3.51
N GLY A 109 -16.03 -1.29 -3.47
CA GLY A 109 -15.79 -2.37 -4.44
C GLY A 109 -14.35 -2.90 -4.40
N ASN A 110 -13.57 -2.57 -5.43
CA ASN A 110 -12.16 -2.95 -5.56
C ASN A 110 -11.18 -1.83 -5.13
N LYS A 111 -11.69 -0.82 -4.42
CA LYS A 111 -10.92 0.32 -3.92
C LYS A 111 -11.01 0.35 -2.40
N LEU A 112 -9.89 0.65 -1.75
CA LEU A 112 -9.81 0.94 -0.33
C LEU A 112 -9.29 2.36 -0.16
N TRP A 113 -10.03 3.16 0.59
CA TRP A 113 -9.76 4.57 0.81
C TRP A 113 -9.43 4.84 2.26
N TYR A 114 -8.40 5.66 2.49
CA TYR A 114 -8.20 6.33 3.77
C TYR A 114 -8.34 7.82 3.54
N ILE A 115 -9.19 8.47 4.34
CA ILE A 115 -9.45 9.90 4.23
C ILE A 115 -8.91 10.55 5.49
N GLY A 116 -7.98 11.48 5.28
CA GLY A 116 -7.41 12.37 6.28
C GLY A 116 -8.02 13.76 6.15
N THR A 117 -8.54 14.31 7.25
CA THR A 117 -8.95 15.71 7.33
C THR A 117 -7.92 16.50 8.11
N ARG A 118 -7.60 17.71 7.67
CA ARG A 118 -6.64 18.57 8.38
C ARG A 118 -7.14 18.86 9.81
N ARG A 119 -6.20 18.95 10.76
CA ARG A 119 -6.48 19.33 12.15
C ARG A 119 -6.89 20.79 12.29
#